data_AF-A0A7X9FHH8-F1
#
_entry.id   AF-A0A7X9FHH8-F1
#
_cell.length_a   1.000
_cell.length_b   1.000
_cell.length_c   1.000
_cell.angle_alpha   90.00
_cell.angle_beta   90.00
_cell.angle_gamma   90.00
#
_symmetry.space_group_name_H-M   'P 1'
#
loop_
_entity.id
_entity.type
_entity.pdbx_description
1 polymer ?
#
loop_
_entity_poly.entity_id
_entity_poly.type
_entity_poly.pdbx_seq_one_letter_code
_entity_poly.pdbx_strand_id
1 'polypeptide(L)' 'MHDTHPLHHGGHILALGRAAGRDPADILDFSASINPLGPPDSLRPIISRTVSELLHYPDPDCAGLIDAASRRYGTPP' A
#
# COMPACT_ATOMS: atom_id res chain seq x y z
N MET A 1 5.39 -14.97 -26.96
CA MET A 1 4.68 -13.68 -26.83
C MET A 1 4.94 -13.17 -25.43
N HIS A 2 5.92 -12.27 -25.27
CA HIS A 2 6.06 -11.50 -24.03
C HIS A 2 5.28 -10.21 -24.27
N ASP A 3 4.12 -10.10 -23.63
CA ASP A 3 3.41 -8.81 -23.56
C ASP A 3 4.30 -7.83 -22.79
N THR A 4 5.00 -6.98 -23.53
CA THR A 4 5.65 -5.78 -23.00
C THR A 4 4.57 -4.73 -22.77
N HIS A 5 3.71 -4.95 -21.76
CA HIS A 5 2.88 -3.87 -21.25
C HIS A 5 3.84 -2.79 -20.72
N PRO A 6 3.73 -1.52 -21.13
CA PRO A 6 4.61 -0.49 -20.60
C PRO A 6 4.43 -0.46 -19.08
N LEU A 7 5.53 -0.57 -18.34
CA LEU A 7 5.53 -0.35 -16.91
C LEU A 7 5.30 1.16 -16.68
N HIS A 8 4.03 1.58 -16.68
CA HIS A 8 3.64 2.97 -16.45
C HIS A 8 4.01 3.43 -15.02
N HIS A 9 4.32 2.49 -14.13
CA HIS A 9 4.71 2.71 -12.73
C HIS A 9 5.84 1.75 -12.29
N GLY A 10 6.60 2.14 -11.27
CA GLY A 10 7.55 1.25 -10.59
C GLY A 10 6.88 0.34 -9.54
N GLY A 11 7.68 -0.46 -8.83
CA GLY A 11 7.21 -1.41 -7.80
C GLY A 11 6.91 -2.82 -8.32
N HIS A 12 7.26 -3.12 -9.58
CA HIS A 12 6.99 -4.41 -10.22
C HIS A 12 8.05 -5.47 -9.87
N ILE A 13 8.32 -5.65 -8.58
CA ILE A 13 9.45 -6.44 -8.07
C ILE A 13 9.42 -7.92 -8.51
N LEU A 14 8.23 -8.51 -8.63
CA LEU A 14 8.07 -9.89 -9.10
C LEU A 14 8.42 -10.05 -10.59
N ALA A 15 8.04 -9.06 -11.41
CA ALA A 15 8.38 -9.07 -12.83
C ALA A 15 9.88 -8.83 -13.04
N LEU A 16 10.46 -7.92 -12.25
CA LEU A 16 11.90 -7.66 -12.23
C LEU A 16 12.69 -8.90 -11.82
N GLY A 17 12.27 -9.60 -10.75
CA GLY A 17 12.90 -10.85 -10.32
C GLY A 17 12.88 -11.94 -11.40
N ARG A 18 11.74 -12.11 -12.09
CA ARG A 18 11.65 -13.04 -13.24
C ARG A 18 12.58 -12.65 -14.39
N ALA A 19 12.61 -11.38 -14.75
CA ALA A 19 13.45 -10.89 -15.86
C ALA A 19 14.96 -10.95 -15.53
N ALA A 20 15.33 -10.72 -14.27
CA ALA A 20 16.70 -10.73 -13.79
C ALA A 20 17.20 -12.13 -13.38
N GLY A 21 16.32 -13.13 -13.29
CA GLY A 21 16.65 -14.45 -12.74
C GLY A 21 17.07 -14.40 -11.27
N ARG A 22 16.45 -13.52 -10.48
CA ARG A 22 16.74 -13.29 -9.05
C ARG A 22 15.50 -13.51 -8.21
N ASP A 23 15.70 -13.93 -6.96
CA ASP A 23 14.63 -13.88 -5.96
C ASP A 23 14.24 -12.41 -5.76
N PRO A 24 12.96 -12.03 -5.87
CA PRO A 24 12.50 -10.69 -5.55
C PRO A 24 12.94 -10.18 -4.17
N ALA A 25 13.14 -11.07 -3.19
CA ALA A 25 13.63 -10.71 -1.86
C ALA A 25 15.09 -10.21 -1.85
N ASP A 26 15.88 -10.56 -2.86
CA ASP A 26 17.28 -10.13 -2.99
C ASP A 26 17.42 -8.79 -3.75
N ILE A 27 16.30 -8.20 -4.18
CA ILE A 27 16.30 -6.98 -5.00
C ILE A 27 16.00 -5.76 -4.13
N LEU A 28 16.94 -4.82 -4.11
CA LEU A 28 16.72 -3.50 -3.55
C LEU A 28 15.94 -2.62 -4.55
N ASP A 29 14.64 -2.46 -4.29
CA ASP A 29 13.72 -1.78 -5.20
C ASP A 29 13.71 -0.25 -5.01
N PHE A 30 14.42 0.48 -5.87
CA PHE A 30 14.37 1.94 -5.95
C PHE A 30 13.29 2.48 -6.91
N SER A 31 12.47 1.60 -7.50
CA SER A 31 11.45 2.02 -8.47
C SER A 31 10.15 2.51 -7.81
N ALA A 32 9.95 2.23 -6.51
CA ALA A 32 8.80 2.70 -5.74
C ALA A 32 9.24 3.58 -4.56
N SER A 33 8.58 4.72 -4.37
CA SER A 33 8.83 5.63 -3.23
C SER A 33 8.02 5.19 -2.01
N ILE A 34 8.54 4.25 -1.23
CA ILE A 34 7.91 3.71 -0.02
C ILE A 34 8.77 4.06 1.21
N ASN A 35 8.14 4.28 2.36
CA ASN A 35 8.85 4.49 3.62
C ASN A 35 9.66 3.22 4.01
N PRO A 36 11.01 3.27 4.07
CA PRO A 36 11.84 2.11 4.37
C PRO A 36 11.71 1.62 5.82
N LEU A 37 11.12 2.43 6.71
CA LEU A 37 10.82 2.02 8.10
C LEU A 37 9.61 1.07 8.19
N GLY A 38 8.89 0.88 7.08
CA GLY A 38 7.67 0.09 7.07
C GLY A 38 6.46 0.85 7.66
N PRO A 39 5.35 0.13 7.91
CA PRO A 39 4.16 0.73 8.50
C PRO A 39 4.37 1.12 9.97
N PRO A 40 3.56 2.05 10.52
CA PRO A 40 3.60 2.37 11.95
C PRO A 40 3.29 1.13 12.81
N ASP A 41 3.98 0.98 13.96
CA ASP A 41 3.80 -0.16 14.89
C ASP A 41 2.35 -0.36 15.33
N SER A 42 1.59 0.72 15.43
CA SER A 42 0.17 0.69 15.78
C SER A 42 -0.71 0.02 14.72
N LEU A 43 -0.28 -0.10 13.46
CA LEU A 43 -1.11 -0.62 12.37
C LEU A 43 -1.41 -2.11 12.53
N ARG A 44 -0.43 -2.91 12.91
CA ARG A 44 -0.59 -4.37 13.06
C ARG A 44 -1.71 -4.76 14.04
N PRO A 45 -1.77 -4.24 15.29
CA PRO A 45 -2.86 -4.54 16.21
C PRO A 45 -4.21 -3.96 15.76
N ILE A 46 -4.22 -2.87 14.96
CA ILE A 46 -5.47 -2.35 14.35
C ILE A 46 -6.02 -3.37 13.36
N ILE A 47 -5.22 -3.80 12.38
CA ILE A 47 -5.65 -4.80 11.39
C ILE A 47 -6.12 -6.08 12.09
N SER A 48 -5.36 -6.57 13.07
CA SER A 48 -5.69 -7.80 13.77
C SER A 48 -7.04 -7.75 14.49
N ARG A 49 -7.43 -6.60 15.08
CA ARG A 49 -8.69 -6.49 15.81
C ARG A 49 -9.89 -6.20 14.92
N THR A 50 -9.68 -5.58 13.75
CA THR A 50 -10.77 -5.18 12.83
C THR A 50 -10.94 -6.13 11.66
N VAL A 51 -10.12 -7.18 11.52
CA VAL A 51 -10.16 -8.10 10.35
C VAL A 51 -11.54 -8.73 10.12
N SER A 52 -12.29 -9.01 11.19
CA SER A 52 -13.64 -9.57 11.09
C SER A 52 -14.66 -8.60 10.49
N GLU A 53 -14.36 -7.30 10.46
CA GLU A 53 -15.24 -6.27 9.90
C GLU A 53 -15.23 -6.25 8.36
N LEU A 54 -14.24 -6.90 7.71
CA LEU A 54 -14.09 -6.97 6.25
C LEU A 54 -15.28 -7.61 5.52
N LEU A 55 -16.19 -8.26 6.24
CA LEU A 55 -17.45 -8.79 5.69
C LEU A 55 -18.42 -7.68 5.27
N HIS A 56 -18.26 -6.48 5.81
CA HIS A 56 -19.11 -5.33 5.51
C HIS A 56 -18.41 -4.41 4.51
N TYR A 57 -19.21 -3.80 3.64
CA TYR A 57 -18.71 -2.73 2.79
C TYR A 57 -18.24 -1.54 3.67
N PRO A 58 -17.15 -0.85 3.33
CA PRO A 58 -16.75 0.35 4.07
C PRO A 58 -17.81 1.45 3.98
N ASP A 59 -17.70 2.43 4.86
CA ASP A 59 -18.46 3.68 4.76
C ASP A 59 -18.27 4.30 3.36
N PRO A 60 -19.33 4.39 2.54
CA PRO A 60 -19.23 4.85 1.15
C PRO A 60 -18.79 6.31 1.05
N ASP A 61 -19.03 7.11 2.10
CA ASP A 61 -18.71 8.54 2.12
C ASP A 61 -17.36 8.82 2.79
N CYS A 62 -16.68 7.79 3.33
CA CYS A 62 -15.42 7.92 4.06
C CYS A 62 -15.47 8.98 5.19
N ALA A 63 -16.64 9.19 5.81
CA ALA A 63 -16.90 10.30 6.72
C ALA A 63 -15.92 10.30 7.91
N GLY A 64 -15.65 9.13 8.49
CA GLY A 64 -14.69 8.98 9.58
C GLY A 64 -13.25 9.31 9.19
N LEU A 65 -12.84 8.99 7.95
CA LEU A 65 -11.49 9.29 7.44
C LEU A 65 -11.34 10.80 7.16
N ILE A 66 -12.34 11.40 6.52
CA ILE A 66 -12.35 12.84 6.22
C ILE A 66 -12.27 13.65 7.50
N ASP A 67 -13.12 13.35 8.50
CA ASP A 67 -13.09 14.05 9.78
C ASP A 67 -11.73 13.91 10.49
N ALA A 68 -11.13 12.71 10.48
CA ALA A 68 -9.80 12.50 11.06
C ALA A 68 -8.71 13.33 10.36
N ALA A 69 -8.74 13.42 9.03
CA ALA A 69 -7.81 14.22 8.25
C ALA A 69 -8.01 15.72 8.52
N SER A 70 -9.25 16.20 8.49
CA SER A 70 -9.63 17.59 8.72
C SER A 70 -9.20 18.09 10.10
N ARG A 71 -9.42 17.29 11.15
CA ARG A 71 -8.88 17.60 12.49
C ARG A 71 -7.34 17.62 12.53
N ARG A 72 -6.68 16.71 11.82
CA ARG A 72 -5.21 16.59 11.82
C ARG A 72 -4.52 17.74 11.08
N TYR A 73 -5.15 18.26 10.03
CA TYR A 73 -4.59 19.32 9.18
C TYR A 73 -5.22 20.70 9.43
N GLY A 74 -6.27 20.80 10.25
CA GLY A 74 -6.91 22.06 10.60
C GLY A 74 -7.77 22.64 9.47
N THR A 75 -8.39 21.79 8.66
CA THR A 75 -9.26 22.18 7.54
C THR A 75 -10.71 21.78 7.81
N PRO A 76 -11.70 22.36 7.13
CA PRO A 76 -13.06 21.82 7.13
C PRO A 76 -13.10 20.38 6.57
N PRO A 77 -14.03 19.53 7.02
CA PRO A 77 -14.36 18.25 6.37
C PRO A 77 -14.92 18.44 4.96
#